data_AF-A0A0N4UU89-F1
#
_entry.id   AF-A0A0N4UU89-F1
#
_cell.length_a   1.000
_cell.length_b   1.000
_cell.length_c   1.000
_cell.angle_alpha   90.00
_cell.angle_beta   90.00
_cell.angle_gamma   90.00
#
_symmetry.space_group_name_H-M   'P 1'
#
loop_
_entity.id
_entity.type
_entity.pdbx_description
1 polymer ?
#
loop_
_entity_poly.entity_id
_entity_poly.type
_entity_poly.pdbx_seq_one_letter_code
_entity_poly.pdbx_strand_id
1 'polypeptide(L)'
;EFNFGDYFRCDHLVCTLSSGLCRLAYELKQSRSLTTGDDVTSLDDDHYTHEQEAVYKHRAQSKQEIDFNVGDSLSYIADHWDGYIYGRNCRTNQMGVYPSYKVRDKWNTY
;
A
#
# COMPACT_ATOMS: atom_id res chain seq x y z
N GLU A 1 32.39 7.82 8.31
CA GLU A 1 31.97 7.46 6.95
C GLU A 1 30.56 6.90 7.00
N PHE A 2 29.68 7.34 6.10
CA PHE A 2 28.30 6.85 6.02
C PHE A 2 28.33 5.56 5.21
N ASN A 3 28.16 4.40 5.86
CA ASN A 3 28.25 3.10 5.18
C ASN A 3 26.87 2.66 4.70
N PHE A 4 26.58 2.89 3.42
CA PHE A 4 25.32 2.48 2.79
C PHE A 4 25.06 0.96 2.89
N GLY A 5 26.14 0.19 3.09
CA GLY A 5 26.10 -1.27 3.28
C GLY A 5 25.27 -1.76 4.46
N ASP A 6 24.99 -0.91 5.45
CA ASP A 6 24.29 -1.34 6.67
C ASP A 6 22.76 -1.24 6.54
N TYR A 7 22.26 -0.34 5.68
CA TYR A 7 20.82 -0.06 5.53
C TYR A 7 19.99 -1.27 5.08
N PHE A 8 20.51 -2.08 4.16
CA PHE A 8 19.80 -3.28 3.67
C PHE A 8 20.16 -4.55 4.45
N ARG A 9 20.98 -4.42 5.51
CA ARG A 9 21.35 -5.51 6.44
C ARG A 9 20.59 -5.47 7.76
N CYS A 10 19.77 -4.45 8.00
CA CYS A 10 18.93 -4.33 9.19
C CYS A 10 17.80 -5.37 9.18
N ASP A 11 17.36 -5.79 10.37
CA ASP A 11 16.19 -6.67 10.54
C ASP A 11 14.88 -5.96 10.16
N HIS A 12 14.73 -4.69 10.51
CA HIS A 12 13.56 -3.86 10.18
C HIS A 12 14.00 -2.50 9.61
N LEU A 13 13.36 -2.04 8.54
CA LEU A 13 13.66 -0.75 7.90
C LEU A 13 12.59 0.28 8.27
N VAL A 14 12.97 1.32 9.02
CA VAL A 14 12.10 2.50 9.27
C VAL A 14 12.63 3.67 8.45
N CYS A 15 11.84 4.15 7.50
CA CYS A 15 12.29 5.17 6.55
C CYS A 15 11.12 5.93 5.92
N THR A 16 11.39 6.87 5.01
CA THR A 16 10.38 7.49 4.14
C THR A 16 10.50 6.90 2.74
N LEU A 17 9.50 6.13 2.29
CA LEU A 17 9.51 5.47 0.97
C LEU A 17 9.37 6.45 -0.19
N SER A 18 9.02 7.72 0.07
CA SER A 18 9.20 8.78 -0.93
C SER A 18 10.68 8.96 -1.36
N SER A 19 11.64 8.60 -0.50
CA SER A 19 13.07 8.70 -0.78
C SER A 19 13.55 7.55 -1.68
N GLY A 20 14.18 7.90 -2.81
CA GLY A 20 14.76 6.90 -3.72
C GLY A 20 15.86 6.04 -3.07
N LEU A 21 16.59 6.57 -2.08
CA LEU A 21 17.60 5.80 -1.35
C LEU A 21 16.95 4.74 -0.46
N CYS A 22 15.82 5.06 0.15
CA CYS A 22 15.10 4.15 1.03
C CYS A 22 14.45 3.02 0.24
N ARG A 23 13.87 3.33 -0.93
CA ARG A 23 13.38 2.30 -1.86
C ARG A 23 14.50 1.39 -2.35
N LEU A 24 15.64 1.95 -2.74
CA LEU A 24 16.80 1.14 -3.16
C LEU A 24 17.27 0.20 -2.03
N ALA A 25 17.31 0.68 -0.79
CA ALA A 25 17.65 -0.15 0.35
C ALA A 25 16.62 -1.28 0.59
N TYR A 26 15.33 -0.97 0.46
CA TYR A 26 14.24 -1.95 0.58
C TYR A 26 14.31 -3.02 -0.52
N GLU A 27 14.51 -2.62 -1.78
CA GLU A 27 14.68 -3.55 -2.92
C GLU A 27 15.89 -4.47 -2.75
N LEU A 28 17.03 -3.91 -2.31
CA LEU A 28 18.24 -4.69 -2.01
C LEU A 28 18.03 -5.65 -0.83
N LYS A 29 17.24 -5.27 0.18
CA LYS A 29 16.87 -6.15 1.30
C LYS A 29 16.01 -7.33 0.81
N GLN A 30 15.01 -7.07 -0.04
CA GLN A 30 14.17 -8.13 -0.61
C GLN A 30 14.95 -9.12 -1.48
N SER A 31 16.00 -8.69 -2.19
CA SER A 31 16.88 -9.60 -2.93
C SER A 31 17.62 -10.61 -2.04
N ARG A 32 17.71 -10.37 -0.72
CA ARG A 32 18.47 -11.19 0.22
C ARG A 32 17.59 -11.95 1.19
N SER A 33 16.42 -11.39 1.54
CA SER A 33 15.49 -12.05 2.44
C SER A 33 14.58 -13.02 1.70
N LEU A 34 14.34 -14.18 2.29
CA LEU A 34 13.31 -15.13 1.86
C LEU A 34 11.95 -14.86 2.56
N THR A 35 11.92 -13.89 3.48
CA THR A 35 10.72 -13.50 4.24
C THR A 35 9.93 -12.42 3.49
N THR A 36 8.63 -12.36 3.79
CA THR A 36 7.65 -11.42 3.22
C THR A 36 8.14 -9.97 3.39
N GLY A 37 7.82 -9.10 2.42
CA GLY A 37 8.24 -7.70 2.36
C GLY A 37 7.68 -6.77 3.46
N ASP A 38 7.25 -7.33 4.60
CA ASP A 38 6.62 -6.65 5.72
C ASP A 38 7.65 -6.05 6.71
N ASP A 39 8.95 -6.33 6.51
CA ASP A 39 10.06 -5.83 7.35
C ASP A 39 10.40 -4.34 7.07
N VAL A 40 9.39 -3.54 6.73
CA VAL A 40 9.50 -2.11 6.45
C VAL A 40 8.34 -1.35 7.08
N THR A 41 8.64 -0.18 7.65
CA THR A 41 7.62 0.78 8.07
C THR A 41 7.96 2.12 7.44
N SER A 42 7.07 2.59 6.58
CA SER A 42 7.17 3.93 6.02
C SER A 42 6.63 4.97 7.00
N LEU A 43 7.34 6.09 7.15
CA LEU A 43 6.90 7.26 7.91
C LEU A 43 6.10 8.25 7.05
N ASP A 44 6.01 8.00 5.75
CA ASP A 44 5.22 8.76 4.79
C ASP A 44 4.29 7.85 3.97
N ASP A 45 3.46 8.50 3.15
CA ASP A 45 2.48 7.84 2.30
C ASP A 45 3.19 6.93 1.28
N ASP A 46 2.68 5.71 1.14
CA ASP A 46 3.36 4.69 0.34
C ASP A 46 3.33 5.08 -1.14
N HIS A 47 4.51 5.21 -1.76
CA HIS A 47 4.61 5.83 -3.08
C HIS A 47 4.10 4.92 -4.21
N TYR A 48 3.82 3.66 -3.90
CA TYR A 48 3.35 2.66 -4.86
C TYR A 48 1.83 2.73 -5.00
N THR A 49 1.37 3.58 -5.92
CA THR A 49 -0.01 3.48 -6.40
C THR A 49 -0.19 2.14 -7.10
N HIS A 50 -1.15 1.36 -6.62
CA HIS A 50 -1.47 0.06 -7.18
C HIS A 50 -2.99 -0.13 -7.26
N GLU A 51 -3.42 -1.10 -8.05
CA GLU A 51 -4.82 -1.48 -8.11
C GLU A 51 -5.11 -2.52 -7.02
N GLN A 52 -6.28 -2.38 -6.41
CA GLN A 52 -6.85 -3.35 -5.50
C GLN A 52 -8.19 -3.84 -6.07
N GLU A 53 -8.55 -5.06 -5.73
CA GLU A 53 -9.83 -5.67 -6.07
C GLU A 53 -10.67 -5.83 -4.80
N ALA A 54 -11.93 -5.42 -4.87
CA ALA A 54 -12.87 -5.59 -3.79
C ALA A 54 -13.25 -7.07 -3.60
N VAL A 55 -12.92 -7.64 -2.44
CA VAL A 55 -13.28 -9.01 -2.06
C VAL A 55 -14.64 -9.07 -1.36
N TYR A 56 -14.99 -8.00 -0.64
CA TYR A 56 -16.26 -7.86 0.05
C TYR A 56 -17.00 -6.61 -0.41
N LYS A 57 -18.33 -6.68 -0.45
CA LYS A 57 -19.15 -5.48 -0.70
C LYS A 57 -19.04 -4.48 0.45
N HIS A 58 -19.05 -3.20 0.12
CA HIS A 58 -19.14 -2.12 1.10
C HIS A 58 -20.22 -1.13 0.68
N ARG A 59 -21.06 -0.80 1.65
CA ARG A 59 -21.98 0.32 1.57
C ARG A 59 -21.47 1.42 2.48
N ALA A 60 -21.33 2.62 1.93
CA ALA A 60 -20.86 3.81 2.62
C ALA A 60 -21.79 4.13 3.79
N GLN A 61 -21.22 4.27 4.98
CA GLN A 61 -21.89 4.67 6.22
C GLN A 61 -21.79 6.19 6.46
N SER A 62 -20.79 6.84 5.85
CA SER A 62 -20.55 8.27 5.94
C SER A 62 -20.43 8.89 4.55
N LYS A 63 -20.47 10.23 4.46
CA LYS A 63 -20.22 10.95 3.20
C LYS A 63 -18.77 10.88 2.73
N GLN A 64 -17.85 10.45 3.60
CA GLN A 64 -16.44 10.27 3.25
C GLN A 64 -16.17 8.88 2.67
N GLU A 65 -17.04 7.90 2.94
CA GLU A 65 -16.88 6.52 2.46
C GLU A 65 -17.37 6.34 1.01
N ILE A 66 -16.81 5.34 0.33
CA ILE A 66 -17.23 4.96 -1.04
C ILE A 66 -17.99 3.65 -1.08
N ASP A 67 -18.96 3.56 -1.98
CA ASP A 67 -19.67 2.31 -2.26
C ASP A 67 -18.91 1.47 -3.30
N PHE A 68 -18.78 0.17 -3.05
CA PHE A 68 -18.23 -0.78 -4.01
C PHE A 68 -18.80 -2.19 -3.85
N ASN A 69 -18.83 -2.90 -4.97
CA ASN A 69 -19.25 -4.29 -5.03
C ASN A 69 -18.05 -5.23 -5.16
N VAL A 70 -18.26 -6.51 -4.86
CA VAL A 70 -17.24 -7.55 -5.08
C VAL A 70 -16.81 -7.56 -6.55
N GLY A 71 -15.50 -7.53 -6.79
CA GLY A 71 -14.88 -7.47 -8.12
C GLY A 71 -14.67 -6.06 -8.67
N ASP A 72 -15.15 -5.00 -8.00
CA ASP A 72 -14.82 -3.62 -8.39
C ASP A 72 -13.30 -3.40 -8.23
N SER A 73 -12.67 -2.77 -9.23
CA SER A 73 -11.27 -2.32 -9.14
C SER A 73 -11.22 -0.96 -8.44
N LEU A 74 -10.32 -0.85 -7.46
CA LEU A 74 -10.09 0.33 -6.64
C LEU A 74 -8.64 0.78 -6.83
N SER A 75 -8.40 2.07 -7.03
CA SER A 75 -7.06 2.63 -7.01
C SER A 75 -6.67 2.95 -5.57
N TYR A 76 -5.59 2.36 -5.08
CA TYR A 76 -4.95 2.73 -3.82
C TYR A 76 -4.25 4.08 -3.98
N ILE A 77 -4.53 5.01 -3.06
CA ILE A 77 -3.89 6.32 -3.02
C ILE A 77 -3.09 6.49 -1.73
N ALA A 78 -3.71 6.25 -0.57
CA ALA A 78 -3.08 6.45 0.72
C ALA A 78 -3.68 5.55 1.80
N ASP A 79 -2.87 5.09 2.76
CA ASP A 79 -3.34 4.41 3.97
C ASP A 79 -3.34 5.40 5.15
N HIS A 80 -4.46 5.48 5.88
CA HIS A 80 -4.57 6.30 7.08
C HIS A 80 -4.02 5.61 8.34
N TRP A 81 -3.64 4.33 8.25
CA TRP A 81 -3.18 3.49 9.35
C TRP A 81 -4.20 3.32 10.49
N ASP A 82 -5.48 3.61 10.23
CA ASP A 82 -6.61 3.48 11.16
C ASP A 82 -7.59 2.36 10.75
N GLY A 83 -7.20 1.55 9.76
CA GLY A 83 -8.04 0.52 9.15
C GLY A 83 -8.82 0.98 7.92
N TYR A 84 -8.66 2.25 7.52
CA TYR A 84 -9.24 2.80 6.29
C TYR A 84 -8.15 3.25 5.30
N ILE A 85 -8.41 2.95 4.04
CA ILE A 85 -7.60 3.37 2.90
C ILE A 85 -8.36 4.47 2.17
N TYR A 86 -7.64 5.51 1.74
CA TYR A 86 -8.14 6.47 0.78
C TYR A 86 -7.88 5.98 -0.65
N GLY A 87 -8.91 6.04 -1.48
CA GLY A 87 -8.73 5.70 -2.88
C GLY A 87 -9.93 6.05 -3.75
N ARG A 88 -9.95 5.43 -4.92
CA ARG A 88 -10.95 5.71 -5.95
C ARG A 88 -11.55 4.42 -6.48
N ASN A 89 -12.86 4.34 -6.54
CA ASN A 89 -13.53 3.27 -7.27
C ASN A 89 -13.47 3.54 -8.79
N CYS A 90 -12.81 2.66 -9.55
CA CYS A 90 -12.66 2.82 -11.00
C CYS A 90 -13.99 2.70 -11.75
N ARG A 91 -14.98 1.98 -11.21
CA ARG A 91 -16.31 1.82 -11.82
C ARG A 91 -17.17 3.07 -11.67
N THR A 92 -17.22 3.67 -10.48
CA THR A 92 -18.09 4.82 -10.18
C THR A 92 -17.38 6.17 -10.26
N ASN A 93 -16.04 6.16 -10.35
CA ASN A 93 -15.18 7.34 -10.22
C ASN A 93 -15.35 8.11 -8.90
N GLN A 94 -15.96 7.50 -7.89
CA GLN A 94 -16.06 8.08 -6.55
C GLN A 94 -14.74 7.94 -5.81
N MET A 95 -14.32 9.01 -5.14
CA MET A 95 -13.14 9.04 -4.28
C MET A 95 -13.58 9.18 -2.82
N GLY A 96 -12.87 8.51 -1.93
CA GLY A 96 -13.15 8.53 -0.51
C GLY A 96 -12.44 7.39 0.21
N VAL A 97 -12.83 7.18 1.47
CA VAL A 97 -12.24 6.15 2.32
C VAL A 97 -13.00 4.83 2.23
N TYR A 98 -12.30 3.72 2.44
CA TYR A 98 -12.89 2.40 2.54
C TYR A 98 -12.10 1.49 3.49
N PRO A 99 -12.73 0.47 4.08
CA PRO A 99 -12.03 -0.43 4.99
C PRO A 99 -10.97 -1.28 4.28
N SER A 100 -9.74 -1.30 4.81
CA SER A 100 -8.59 -1.99 4.22
C SER A 100 -8.78 -3.51 4.10
N TYR A 101 -9.44 -4.13 5.07
CA TYR A 101 -9.66 -5.58 5.07
C TYR A 101 -10.65 -6.08 3.99
N LYS A 102 -11.34 -5.18 3.29
CA LYS A 102 -12.36 -5.55 2.29
C LYS A 102 -11.81 -5.72 0.88
N VAL A 103 -10.53 -5.41 0.71
CA VAL A 103 -9.87 -5.36 -0.58
C VAL A 103 -8.64 -6.26 -0.56
N ARG A 104 -8.14 -6.57 -1.75
CA ARG A 104 -6.91 -7.33 -1.93
C ARG A 104 -6.13 -6.73 -3.08
N ASP A 105 -4.82 -6.68 -2.98
CA ASP A 105 -3.98 -6.19 -4.07
C ASP A 105 -4.21 -7.00 -5.34
N LYS A 106 -4.31 -6.29 -6.46
CA LYS A 106 -4.50 -6.87 -7.78
C LYS A 106 -3.15 -6.90 -8.48
N TRP A 107 -2.53 -8.07 -8.48
CA TRP A 107 -1.23 -8.27 -9.13
C TRP A 107 -1.42 -8.41 -10.65
N ASN A 108 -0.72 -7.57 -11.41
CA ASN A 108 -0.69 -7.72 -12.87
C ASN A 108 0.07 -9.00 -13.23
N THR A 109 -0.64 -9.95 -13.84
CA THR A 109 -0.05 -11.14 -14.46
C THR A 109 -0.02 -10.90 -15.96
N TYR A 110 1.18 -10.89 -16.54
CA TYR A 110 1.43 -10.73 -17.98
C TYR A 110 0.99 -11.98 -18.77
#